data_AF-Q6RIA9-F1
#
_entry.id   AF-Q6RIA9-F1
#
_cell.length_a   1.000
_cell.length_b   1.000
_cell.length_c   1.000
_cell.angle_alpha   90.00
_cell.angle_beta   90.00
_cell.angle_gamma   90.00
#
_symmetry.space_group_name_H-M   'P 1'
#
loop_
_entity.id
_entity.type
_entity.pdbx_description
1 polymer ?
#
loop_
_entity_poly.entity_id
_entity_poly.type
_entity_poly.pdbx_seq_one_letter_code
_entity_poly.pdbx_strand_id
1 'polypeptide(L)'
;HFLEYYKRECHFFNGTQRVRFLDRYFHNGEEFVRFDSDWGEFRAVTELGRPDAEYWNSQKDFLESRRTAVDTYCRYYYGVGESFNVQRQ
;
A
#
# COMPACT_ATOMS: atom_id res chain seq x y z
N HIS A 1 24.44 -0.50 12.45
CA HIS A 1 23.67 0.37 11.53
C HIS A 1 22.29 -0.26 11.40
N PHE A 2 21.23 0.52 11.49
CA PHE A 2 19.85 0.06 11.29
C PHE A 2 19.26 0.78 10.08
N LEU A 3 18.38 0.10 9.33
CA LEU A 3 17.69 0.62 8.16
C LEU A 3 16.20 0.38 8.31
N GLU A 4 15.42 1.46 8.30
CA GLU A 4 13.96 1.45 8.31
C GLU A 4 13.45 2.02 6.98
N TYR A 5 12.55 1.33 6.31
CA TYR A 5 11.87 1.87 5.14
C TYR A 5 10.49 1.26 4.94
N TYR A 6 9.68 1.92 4.12
CA TYR A 6 8.38 1.42 3.71
C TYR A 6 8.22 1.49 2.20
N LYS A 7 7.33 0.67 1.66
CA LYS A 7 6.97 0.66 0.23
C LYS A 7 5.46 0.70 0.08
N ARG A 8 4.99 1.66 -0.71
CA ARG A 8 3.61 1.72 -1.20
C ARG A 8 3.62 1.26 -2.65
N GLU A 9 3.13 0.05 -2.87
CA GLU A 9 3.20 -0.63 -4.17
C GLU A 9 1.79 -0.73 -4.76
N CYS A 10 1.66 -0.44 -6.05
CA CYS A 10 0.43 -0.60 -6.81
C CYS A 10 0.67 -1.62 -7.92
N HIS A 11 0.00 -2.76 -7.85
CA HIS A 11 0.08 -3.82 -8.84
C HIS A 11 -1.15 -3.78 -9.76
N PHE A 12 -0.92 -3.51 -11.04
CA PHE A 12 -1.94 -3.33 -12.06
C PHE A 12 -2.04 -4.59 -12.93
N PHE A 13 -3.26 -5.07 -13.16
CA PHE A 13 -3.54 -6.20 -14.05
C PHE A 13 -4.61 -5.79 -15.06
N ASN A 14 -4.29 -5.98 -16.36
CA ASN A 14 -5.14 -5.54 -17.47
C ASN A 14 -5.52 -4.05 -17.36
N GLY A 15 -4.51 -3.18 -17.32
CA GLY A 15 -4.70 -1.76 -17.03
C GLY A 15 -5.15 -1.54 -15.58
N THR A 16 -6.23 -0.79 -15.38
CA THR A 16 -6.79 -0.47 -14.06
C THR A 16 -7.98 -1.35 -13.66
N GLN A 17 -8.27 -2.40 -14.44
CA GLN A 17 -9.40 -3.31 -14.20
C GLN A 17 -9.27 -4.00 -12.83
N ARG A 18 -8.11 -4.59 -12.55
CA ARG A 18 -7.77 -5.13 -11.23
C ARG A 18 -6.49 -4.47 -10.73
N VAL A 19 -6.58 -3.88 -9.55
CA VAL A 19 -5.49 -3.15 -8.91
C VAL A 19 -5.36 -3.64 -7.47
N ARG A 20 -4.13 -3.96 -7.05
CA ARG A 20 -3.82 -4.33 -5.66
C ARG A 20 -2.86 -3.30 -5.08
N PHE A 21 -3.22 -2.78 -3.91
CA PHE A 21 -2.40 -1.84 -3.15
C PHE A 21 -1.76 -2.55 -1.96
N LEU A 22 -0.44 -2.36 -1.80
CA LEU A 22 0.33 -2.87 -0.68
C LEU A 22 1.01 -1.69 0.04
N ASP A 23 0.87 -1.61 1.37
CA ASP A 23 1.63 -0.69 2.23
C ASP A 23 2.49 -1.54 3.18
N ARG A 24 3.80 -1.61 2.90
CA ARG A 24 4.72 -2.60 3.48
C ARG A 24 5.82 -1.89 4.27
N TYR A 25 6.12 -2.38 5.47
CA TYR A 25 7.09 -1.79 6.38
C TYR A 25 8.21 -2.77 6.69
N PHE A 26 9.46 -2.29 6.66
CA PHE A 26 10.66 -3.10 6.73
C PHE A 26 11.65 -2.59 7.77
N HIS A 27 12.15 -3.52 8.58
CA HIS A 27 13.23 -3.31 9.55
C HIS A 27 14.44 -4.14 9.10
N ASN A 28 15.56 -3.49 8.78
CA ASN A 28 16.78 -4.12 8.27
C ASN A 28 16.56 -5.06 7.07
N GLY A 29 15.60 -4.72 6.20
CA GLY A 29 15.24 -5.49 5.02
C GLY A 29 14.21 -6.61 5.26
N GLU A 30 13.84 -6.87 6.52
CA GLU A 30 12.78 -7.81 6.88
C GLU A 30 11.44 -7.08 6.97
N GLU A 31 10.45 -7.55 6.21
CA GLU A 31 9.08 -7.02 6.29
C GLU A 31 8.44 -7.44 7.61
N PHE A 32 8.02 -6.50 8.44
CA PHE A 32 7.43 -6.82 9.75
C PHE A 32 5.92 -6.61 9.81
N VAL A 33 5.35 -5.70 9.00
CA VAL A 33 3.91 -5.46 8.93
C VAL A 33 3.50 -5.00 7.52
N ARG A 34 2.30 -5.39 7.10
CA ARG A 34 1.75 -5.03 5.78
C ARG A 34 0.25 -4.78 5.82
N PHE A 35 -0.20 -3.72 5.15
CA PHE A 35 -1.57 -3.63 4.63
C PHE A 35 -1.64 -4.21 3.22
N ASP A 36 -2.69 -4.98 2.96
CA ASP A 36 -3.00 -5.52 1.65
C ASP A 36 -4.44 -5.19 1.30
N SER A 37 -4.69 -4.57 0.15
CA SER A 37 -6.06 -4.23 -0.27
C SER A 37 -6.96 -5.45 -0.42
N ASP A 38 -6.39 -6.63 -0.71
CA ASP A 38 -7.16 -7.88 -0.80
C ASP A 38 -7.62 -8.37 0.60
N TRP A 39 -6.97 -7.91 1.68
CA TRP A 39 -7.37 -8.19 3.07
C TRP A 39 -8.15 -7.05 3.71
N GLY A 40 -7.86 -5.81 3.31
CA GLY A 40 -8.49 -4.63 3.89
C GLY A 40 -8.05 -4.32 5.33
N GLU A 41 -6.91 -4.86 5.77
CA GLU A 41 -6.35 -4.64 7.11
C GLU A 41 -4.83 -4.81 7.13
N PHE A 42 -4.20 -4.27 8.18
CA PHE A 42 -2.80 -4.54 8.47
C PHE A 42 -2.65 -5.92 9.12
N ARG A 43 -1.65 -6.68 8.68
CA ARG A 43 -1.24 -7.93 9.30
C ARG A 43 0.24 -7.91 9.60
N ALA A 44 0.59 -8.40 10.78
CA ALA A 44 1.97 -8.65 11.15
C ALA A 44 2.53 -9.77 10.26
N VAL A 45 3.69 -9.52 9.65
CA VAL A 45 4.45 -10.51 8.88
C VAL A 45 5.41 -11.25 9.81
N THR A 46 5.92 -10.54 10.82
CA THR A 46 6.74 -11.09 11.90
C THR A 46 6.16 -10.64 13.25
N GLU A 47 6.61 -11.27 14.34
CA GLU A 47 6.17 -10.92 15.69
C GLU A 47 6.39 -9.44 16.04
N LEU A 48 7.43 -8.82 15.46
CA LEU A 48 7.74 -7.40 15.66
C LEU A 48 6.59 -6.48 15.23
N GLY A 49 5.85 -6.83 14.17
CA GLY A 49 4.79 -6.00 13.63
C GLY A 49 3.42 -6.16 14.28
N ARG A 50 3.27 -7.05 15.26
CA ARG A 50 1.98 -7.27 15.95
C ARG A 50 1.44 -5.99 16.61
N PRO A 51 2.23 -5.22 17.39
CA PRO A 51 1.74 -4.01 18.02
C PRO A 51 1.28 -2.96 16.99
N ASP A 52 2.01 -2.82 15.88
CA ASP A 52 1.66 -1.88 14.81
C ASP A 52 0.39 -2.30 14.08
N ALA A 53 0.24 -3.59 13.75
CA ALA A 53 -0.96 -4.10 13.11
C ALA A 53 -2.21 -3.85 13.98
N GLU A 54 -2.15 -4.17 15.27
CA GLU A 54 -3.24 -3.93 16.22
C GLU A 54 -3.56 -2.44 16.34
N TYR A 55 -2.55 -1.60 16.53
CA TYR A 55 -2.72 -0.16 16.69
C TYR A 55 -3.29 0.49 15.43
N TRP A 56 -2.75 0.18 14.25
CA TRP A 56 -3.22 0.76 12.99
C TRP A 56 -4.61 0.28 12.59
N ASN A 57 -4.95 -0.99 12.85
CA ASN A 57 -6.31 -1.49 12.61
C ASN A 57 -7.34 -0.86 13.57
N SER A 58 -6.92 -0.44 14.77
CA SER A 58 -7.80 0.27 15.71
C SER A 58 -8.11 1.71 15.28
N GLN A 59 -7.27 2.31 14.44
CA GLN A 59 -7.45 3.68 13.93
C GLN A 59 -8.34 3.69 12.69
N LYS A 60 -9.64 3.88 12.88
CA LYS A 60 -10.66 3.77 11.81
C LYS A 60 -10.34 4.63 10.58
N ASP A 61 -10.11 5.93 10.77
CA ASP A 61 -9.87 6.86 9.66
C ASP A 61 -8.60 6.49 8.87
N PHE A 62 -7.57 6.05 9.60
CA PHE A 62 -6.30 5.60 9.03
C PHE A 62 -6.49 4.34 8.18
N LEU A 63 -7.25 3.37 8.68
CA LEU A 63 -7.53 2.11 8.00
C LEU A 63 -8.41 2.32 6.77
N GLU A 64 -9.46 3.14 6.87
CA GLU A 64 -10.32 3.49 5.73
C GLU A 64 -9.55 4.23 4.63
N SER A 65 -8.59 5.08 5.00
CA SER A 65 -7.70 5.71 4.03
C SER A 65 -6.87 4.68 3.23
N ARG A 66 -6.43 3.57 3.85
CA ARG A 66 -5.73 2.49 3.13
C ARG A 66 -6.67 1.66 2.27
N ARG A 67 -7.88 1.37 2.78
CA ARG A 67 -8.92 0.63 2.02
C ARG A 67 -9.29 1.34 0.73
N THR A 68 -9.30 2.67 0.74
CA THR A 68 -9.60 3.50 -0.44
C THR A 68 -8.40 3.80 -1.32
N ALA A 69 -7.17 3.44 -0.92
CA ALA A 69 -5.93 3.76 -1.64
C ALA A 69 -5.84 3.12 -3.03
N VAL A 70 -6.59 2.04 -3.30
CA VAL A 70 -6.69 1.48 -4.66
C VAL A 70 -7.19 2.54 -5.66
N ASP A 71 -8.20 3.31 -5.28
CA ASP A 71 -8.78 4.35 -6.12
C ASP A 71 -8.06 5.69 -5.94
N THR A 72 -7.90 6.14 -4.69
CA THR A 72 -7.42 7.48 -4.37
C THR A 72 -5.93 7.66 -4.62
N TYR A 73 -5.16 6.57 -4.59
CA TYR A 73 -3.72 6.58 -4.84
C TYR A 73 -3.38 5.86 -6.15
N CYS A 74 -3.61 4.55 -6.23
CA CYS A 74 -3.12 3.76 -7.37
C CYS A 74 -3.74 4.18 -8.71
N ARG A 75 -5.08 4.15 -8.83
CA ARG A 75 -5.74 4.53 -10.09
C ARG A 75 -5.58 6.01 -10.42
N TYR A 76 -5.62 6.87 -9.41
CA TYR A 76 -5.36 8.30 -9.58
C TYR A 76 -4.00 8.56 -10.23
N TYR A 77 -2.91 8.04 -9.64
CA TYR A 77 -1.57 8.26 -10.18
C TYR A 77 -1.31 7.53 -11.49
N TYR A 78 -1.93 6.36 -11.71
CA TYR A 78 -1.92 5.72 -13.02
C TYR A 78 -2.50 6.65 -14.10
N GLY A 79 -3.69 7.23 -13.86
CA GLY A 79 -4.33 8.16 -14.79
C GLY A 79 -3.51 9.43 -15.04
N VAL A 80 -2.87 9.97 -13.99
CA VAL A 80 -1.94 11.09 -14.13
C VAL A 80 -0.75 10.71 -15.02
N GLY A 81 -0.12 9.55 -14.80
CA GLY A 81 0.97 9.06 -15.63
C GLY A 81 0.57 8.87 -17.09
N GLU A 82 -0.59 8.24 -17.34
CA GLU A 82 -1.16 8.12 -18.68
C GLU A 82 -1.39 9.49 -19.33
N SER A 83 -1.93 10.47 -18.60
CA SER A 83 -2.15 11.81 -19.14
C SER A 83 -0.86 12.54 -19.55
N PHE A 84 0.26 12.24 -18.90
CA PHE A 84 1.57 12.75 -19.31
C PHE A 84 2.18 11.96 -20.48
N ASN A 85 1.91 10.67 -20.58
CA ASN A 85 2.35 9.84 -21.70
C ASN A 85 1.53 10.11 -22.98
N VAL A 86 0.27 10.51 -22.83
CA VAL A 86 -0.57 11.01 -23.92
C VAL A 86 -0.26 12.50 -24.14
N GLN A 87 0.91 12.81 -24.71
CA GLN A 87 1.11 13.88 -25.72
C GLN A 87 2.59 14.09 -26.13
N ARG A 88 2.99 13.50 -27.27
CA ARG A 88 3.80 14.14 -28.35
C ARG A 88 3.52 13.40 -29.68
N GLN A 89 2.47 13.78 -30.39
CA GLN A 89 2.37 13.69 -31.85
C GLN A 89 2.10 15.11 -32.39
#